data_AF-A0A1F8Q3C2-F1
#
_entry.id   AF-A0A1F8Q3C2-F1
#
_cell.length_a   1.000
_cell.length_b   1.000
_cell.length_c   1.000
_cell.angle_alpha   90.00
_cell.angle_beta   90.00
_cell.angle_gamma   90.00
#
_symmetry.space_group_name_H-M   'P 1'
#
loop_
_entity.id
_entity.type
_entity.pdbx_description
1 polymer ?
#
loop_
_entity_poly.entity_id
_entity_poly.type
_entity_poly.pdbx_seq_one_letter_code
_entity_poly.pdbx_strand_id
1 'polypeptide(L)'
;MKKRFMFTLVAALIIFPVLLSGCQSAPSGISQSQYDQVMAQLAEAQTQLDAAQKNAGDLMSDKAAADAQLKTSQAEVARLAGQAAQLQTQLAALSEQYDFTGATPAETAAKIVKYYHETHIYSAYDLFVCSDMAAEVWNMLKAQGISAIVAVGDIDTPITDIILSDHAWVLAEVAPGQYLALETTGGRVVLKNENGLYYRGWSFDSPAELKDYNRKIWEYNIRVTLRNQLAEEANKAGDLHNNSSNQSEADTYLVLYNKLIALKVDQETALNQLMNGITRLAAVIQ
;
A
#
# COMPACT_ATOMS: atom_id res chain seq x y z
N MET A 1 -43.46 0.28 34.12
CA MET A 1 -44.55 -0.61 34.59
C MET A 1 -44.25 -1.04 36.03
N LYS A 2 -45.14 -0.66 36.96
CA LYS A 2 -45.03 -0.87 38.42
C LYS A 2 -45.26 -2.35 38.75
N LYS A 3 -44.28 -3.04 39.36
CA LYS A 3 -44.53 -4.32 40.07
C LYS A 3 -44.51 -4.05 41.57
N ARG A 4 -45.70 -3.98 42.16
CA ARG A 4 -45.93 -3.99 43.60
C ARG A 4 -45.58 -5.40 44.11
N PHE A 5 -44.51 -5.52 44.90
CA PHE A 5 -44.26 -6.72 45.68
C PHE A 5 -45.19 -6.69 46.89
N MET A 6 -46.19 -7.57 46.85
CA MET A 6 -47.13 -7.83 47.92
C MET A 6 -46.34 -8.54 49.04
N PHE A 7 -46.12 -7.86 50.17
CA PHE A 7 -45.67 -8.50 51.40
C PHE A 7 -46.86 -9.31 51.95
N THR A 8 -46.86 -10.62 51.72
CA THR A 8 -47.78 -11.54 52.37
C THR A 8 -47.32 -11.72 53.81
N LEU A 9 -47.99 -11.00 54.71
CA LEU A 9 -47.90 -11.13 56.16
C LEU A 9 -48.30 -12.56 56.55
N VAL A 10 -47.34 -13.43 56.84
CA VAL A 10 -47.61 -14.72 57.50
C VAL A 10 -47.80 -14.43 58.99
N ALA A 11 -49.02 -14.00 59.35
CA ALA A 11 -49.49 -14.09 60.71
C ALA A 11 -49.76 -15.58 61.01
N ALA A 12 -48.78 -16.26 61.61
CA ALA A 12 -48.99 -17.59 62.18
C ALA A 12 -49.87 -17.43 63.43
N LEU A 13 -51.19 -17.39 63.18
CA LEU A 13 -52.21 -17.54 64.20
C LEU A 13 -52.06 -18.93 64.84
N ILE A 14 -51.58 -18.95 66.08
CA ILE A 14 -51.58 -20.12 66.94
C ILE A 14 -53.04 -20.47 67.24
N ILE A 15 -53.60 -21.42 66.49
CA ILE A 15 -54.91 -22.02 66.77
C ILE A 15 -54.65 -23.20 67.71
N PHE A 16 -54.96 -22.95 68.98
CA PHE A 16 -55.00 -23.90 70.08
C PHE A 16 -56.30 -24.73 69.99
N PRO A 17 -56.28 -26.06 69.81
CA PRO A 17 -57.47 -26.86 70.00
C PRO A 17 -57.60 -27.24 71.48
N VAL A 18 -58.57 -26.61 72.14
CA VAL A 18 -59.13 -27.03 73.42
C VAL A 18 -59.77 -28.41 73.24
N LEU A 19 -59.17 -29.45 73.80
CA LEU A 19 -59.84 -30.72 74.09
C LEU A 19 -59.90 -30.89 75.61
N LEU A 20 -61.11 -30.64 76.13
CA LEU A 20 -61.54 -30.91 77.50
C LEU A 20 -61.88 -32.39 77.65
N SER A 21 -61.11 -33.11 78.46
CA SER A 21 -61.62 -34.19 79.32
C SER A 21 -60.49 -34.77 80.20
N GLY A 22 -60.60 -34.58 81.51
CA GLY A 22 -59.80 -35.33 82.50
C GLY A 22 -59.17 -34.44 83.57
N CYS A 23 -59.91 -34.20 84.66
CA CYS A 23 -59.37 -33.62 85.88
C CYS A 23 -58.28 -34.51 86.47
N GLN A 24 -57.07 -33.96 86.67
CA GLN A 24 -56.18 -34.30 87.79
C GLN A 24 -55.04 -33.25 87.90
N SER A 25 -55.21 -32.36 88.88
CA SER A 25 -54.19 -31.64 89.65
C SER A 25 -52.75 -31.55 89.09
N ALA A 26 -52.41 -30.43 88.45
CA ALA A 26 -51.10 -29.81 88.51
C ALA A 26 -51.21 -28.32 88.13
N PRO A 27 -50.61 -27.37 88.87
CA PRO A 27 -50.56 -25.97 88.47
C PRO A 27 -49.47 -25.81 87.42
N SER A 28 -49.76 -26.13 86.16
CA SER A 28 -48.83 -25.88 85.04
C SER A 28 -48.92 -24.43 84.57
N GLY A 29 -48.63 -23.50 85.50
CA GLY A 29 -48.16 -22.18 85.12
C GLY A 29 -46.77 -22.33 84.50
N ILE A 30 -46.54 -21.67 83.37
CA ILE A 30 -45.21 -21.57 82.75
C ILE A 30 -44.24 -21.12 83.84
N SER A 31 -43.15 -21.86 84.06
CA SER A 31 -42.18 -21.48 85.09
C SER A 31 -41.53 -20.15 84.71
N GLN A 32 -41.16 -19.32 85.69
CA GLN A 32 -40.47 -18.06 85.43
C GLN A 32 -39.24 -18.25 84.51
N SER A 33 -38.52 -19.36 84.67
CA SER A 33 -37.42 -19.75 83.79
C SER A 33 -37.81 -19.97 82.33
N GLN A 34 -38.99 -20.53 82.05
CA GLN A 34 -39.51 -20.71 80.69
C GLN A 34 -39.92 -19.36 80.09
N TYR A 35 -40.47 -18.44 80.90
CA TYR A 35 -40.78 -17.07 80.47
C TYR A 35 -39.51 -16.29 80.13
N ASP A 36 -38.50 -16.34 81.00
CA ASP A 36 -37.21 -15.68 80.78
C ASP A 36 -36.49 -16.22 79.53
N GLN A 37 -36.61 -17.53 79.27
CA GLN A 37 -36.03 -18.17 78.08
C GLN A 37 -36.73 -17.73 76.79
N VAL A 38 -38.06 -17.59 76.79
CA VAL A 38 -38.82 -17.07 75.65
C VAL A 38 -38.52 -15.59 75.41
N MET A 39 -38.37 -14.79 76.47
CA MET A 39 -37.98 -13.38 76.34
C MET A 39 -36.56 -13.20 75.80
N ALA A 40 -35.62 -14.06 76.21
CA ALA A 40 -34.26 -14.10 75.66
C ALA A 40 -34.26 -14.49 74.17
N GLN A 41 -35.05 -15.50 73.80
CA GLN A 41 -35.22 -15.91 72.39
C GLN A 41 -35.86 -14.80 71.54
N LEU A 42 -36.82 -14.06 72.07
CA LEU A 42 -37.44 -12.93 71.36
C LEU A 42 -36.44 -11.79 71.15
N ALA A 43 -35.62 -11.48 72.16
CA ALA A 43 -34.56 -10.47 72.04
C ALA A 43 -33.49 -10.88 71.01
N GLU A 44 -33.12 -12.16 70.97
CA GLU A 44 -32.18 -12.71 69.99
C GLU A 44 -32.79 -12.68 68.58
N ALA A 45 -34.04 -13.10 68.42
CA ALA A 45 -34.76 -13.03 67.15
C ALA A 45 -34.91 -11.59 66.65
N GLN A 46 -35.14 -10.62 67.54
CA GLN A 46 -35.18 -9.19 67.21
C GLN A 46 -33.82 -8.71 66.69
N THR A 47 -32.73 -9.09 67.37
CA THR A 47 -31.36 -8.75 66.94
C THR A 47 -31.02 -9.35 65.57
N GLN A 48 -31.44 -10.60 65.33
CA GLN A 48 -31.26 -11.25 64.03
C GLN A 48 -32.09 -10.58 62.93
N LEU A 49 -33.31 -10.13 63.23
CA LEU A 49 -34.15 -9.38 62.29
C LEU A 49 -33.51 -8.05 61.89
N ASP A 50 -33.00 -7.30 62.87
CA ASP A 50 -32.35 -6.01 62.63
C ASP A 50 -31.07 -6.18 61.79
N ALA A 51 -30.28 -7.23 62.07
CA ALA A 51 -29.11 -7.59 61.27
C ALA A 51 -29.48 -8.01 59.84
N ALA A 52 -30.54 -8.79 59.67
CA ALA A 52 -31.04 -9.20 58.36
C ALA A 52 -31.57 -8.02 57.54
N GLN A 53 -32.26 -7.07 58.19
CA GLN A 53 -32.74 -5.84 57.56
C GLN A 53 -31.57 -4.97 57.09
N LYS A 54 -30.51 -4.85 57.91
CA LYS A 54 -29.29 -4.13 57.52
C LYS A 54 -28.60 -4.77 56.33
N ASN A 55 -28.37 -6.08 56.37
CA ASN A 55 -27.75 -6.83 55.26
C ASN A 55 -28.57 -6.72 53.97
N ALA A 56 -29.90 -6.74 54.06
CA ALA A 56 -30.77 -6.54 52.91
C ALA A 56 -30.63 -5.12 52.33
N GLY A 57 -30.46 -4.10 53.18
CA GLY A 57 -30.18 -2.73 52.77
C GLY A 57 -28.84 -2.61 52.03
N ASP A 58 -27.79 -3.19 52.59
CA ASP A 58 -26.44 -3.18 51.99
C ASP A 58 -26.44 -3.89 50.63
N LEU A 59 -27.07 -5.07 50.53
CA LEU A 59 -27.23 -5.80 49.26
C LEU A 59 -28.02 -5.00 48.20
N MET A 60 -29.04 -4.25 48.60
CA MET A 60 -29.78 -3.39 47.66
C MET A 60 -28.91 -2.24 47.16
N SER A 61 -28.07 -1.66 48.02
CA SER A 61 -27.10 -0.63 47.65
C SER A 61 -26.05 -1.16 46.68
N ASP A 62 -25.45 -2.31 46.98
CA ASP A 62 -24.45 -2.96 46.13
C ASP A 62 -25.03 -3.33 44.76
N LYS A 63 -26.26 -3.84 44.72
CA LYS A 63 -26.97 -4.11 43.47
C LYS A 63 -27.16 -2.84 42.65
N ALA A 64 -27.55 -1.73 43.28
CA ALA A 64 -27.73 -0.46 42.57
C ALA A 64 -26.40 0.06 41.99
N ALA A 65 -25.29 -0.10 42.72
CA ALA A 65 -23.95 0.25 42.24
C ALA A 65 -23.52 -0.65 41.07
N ALA A 66 -23.76 -1.96 41.16
CA ALA A 66 -23.47 -2.92 40.09
C ALA A 66 -24.30 -2.64 38.83
N ASP A 67 -25.59 -2.32 38.98
CA ASP A 67 -26.48 -1.95 37.86
C ASP A 67 -26.00 -0.65 37.17
N ALA A 68 -25.52 0.33 37.94
CA ALA A 68 -24.94 1.56 37.40
C ALA A 68 -23.63 1.31 36.65
N GLN A 69 -22.77 0.44 37.19
CA GLN A 69 -21.53 0.05 36.52
C GLN A 69 -21.82 -0.74 35.24
N LEU A 70 -22.77 -1.67 35.26
CA LEU A 70 -23.19 -2.44 34.09
C LEU A 70 -23.68 -1.52 32.97
N LYS A 71 -24.52 -0.53 33.30
CA LYS A 71 -25.00 0.46 32.34
C LYS A 71 -23.86 1.27 31.73
N THR A 72 -22.87 1.62 32.54
CA THR A 72 -21.69 2.37 32.09
C THR A 72 -20.82 1.52 31.16
N SER A 73 -20.55 0.26 31.53
CA SER A 73 -19.82 -0.68 30.68
C SER A 73 -20.55 -0.98 29.38
N GLN A 74 -21.88 -1.10 29.40
CA GLN A 74 -22.70 -1.28 28.19
C GLN A 74 -22.61 -0.08 27.24
N ALA A 75 -22.64 1.15 27.78
CA ALA A 75 -22.47 2.36 26.99
C ALA A 75 -21.07 2.44 26.36
N GLU A 76 -20.04 2.03 27.10
CA GLU A 76 -18.66 2.01 26.61
C GLU A 76 -18.46 0.95 25.52
N VAL A 77 -19.02 -0.25 25.67
CA VAL A 77 -19.01 -1.28 24.63
C VAL A 77 -19.69 -0.80 23.36
N ALA A 78 -20.84 -0.11 23.48
CA ALA A 78 -21.52 0.47 22.32
C ALA A 78 -20.67 1.55 21.62
N ARG A 79 -19.97 2.40 22.39
CA ARG A 79 -19.05 3.41 21.87
C ARG A 79 -17.88 2.78 21.11
N LEU A 80 -17.24 1.78 21.70
CA LEU A 80 -16.11 1.06 21.10
C LEU A 80 -16.53 0.30 19.84
N ALA A 81 -17.71 -0.33 19.85
CA ALA A 81 -18.26 -1.00 18.66
C ALA A 81 -18.47 -0.01 17.51
N GLY A 82 -18.95 1.20 17.80
CA GLY A 82 -19.07 2.27 16.81
C GLY A 82 -17.71 2.71 16.23
N GLN A 83 -16.69 2.86 17.08
CA GLN A 83 -15.33 3.18 16.63
C GLN A 83 -14.71 2.07 15.78
N ALA A 84 -14.90 0.80 16.17
CA ALA A 84 -14.41 -0.34 15.41
C ALA A 84 -15.05 -0.41 14.00
N ALA A 85 -16.34 -0.14 13.88
CA ALA A 85 -17.04 -0.10 12.60
C ALA A 85 -16.52 1.05 11.69
N GLN A 86 -16.25 2.22 12.26
CA GLN A 86 -15.63 3.33 11.53
C GLN A 86 -14.22 2.99 11.05
N LEU A 87 -13.39 2.43 11.92
CA LEU A 87 -12.04 2.01 11.56
C LEU A 87 -12.05 0.92 10.48
N GLN A 88 -12.96 -0.06 10.56
CA GLN A 88 -13.14 -1.05 9.49
C GLN A 88 -13.50 -0.42 8.15
N THR A 89 -14.37 0.59 8.15
CA THR A 89 -14.76 1.31 6.92
C THR A 89 -13.57 2.07 6.33
N GLN A 90 -12.78 2.75 7.17
CA GLN A 90 -11.57 3.45 6.73
C GLN A 90 -10.52 2.47 6.20
N LEU A 91 -10.32 1.34 6.86
CA LEU A 91 -9.39 0.31 6.42
C LEU A 91 -9.81 -0.29 5.09
N ALA A 92 -11.10 -0.52 4.87
CA ALA A 92 -11.63 -1.01 3.61
C ALA A 92 -11.40 -0.01 2.47
N ALA A 93 -11.69 1.27 2.69
CA ALA A 93 -11.46 2.33 1.70
C ALA A 93 -9.96 2.49 1.37
N LEU A 94 -9.09 2.43 2.38
CA LEU A 94 -7.65 2.52 2.19
C LEU A 94 -7.09 1.27 1.50
N SER A 95 -7.60 0.09 1.85
CA SER A 95 -7.27 -1.16 1.15
C SER A 95 -7.70 -1.09 -0.30
N GLU A 96 -8.88 -0.57 -0.62
CA GLU A 96 -9.32 -0.41 -2.00
C GLU A 96 -8.42 0.55 -2.81
N GLN A 97 -7.88 1.57 -2.16
CA GLN A 97 -6.99 2.55 -2.80
C GLN A 97 -5.58 2.02 -3.06
N TYR A 98 -5.04 1.19 -2.15
CA TYR A 98 -3.64 0.76 -2.17
C TYR A 98 -3.42 -0.74 -2.41
N ASP A 99 -4.50 -1.52 -2.52
CA ASP A 99 -4.43 -2.91 -2.91
C ASP A 99 -4.42 -3.03 -4.44
N PHE A 100 -3.20 -3.14 -4.96
CA PHE A 100 -2.99 -3.41 -6.37
C PHE A 100 -3.34 -4.84 -6.77
N THR A 101 -3.66 -5.74 -5.83
CA THR A 101 -3.94 -7.15 -6.11
C THR A 101 -5.24 -7.29 -6.91
N GLY A 102 -5.14 -7.82 -8.12
CA GLY A 102 -6.26 -8.30 -8.93
C GLY A 102 -6.53 -9.79 -8.71
N ALA A 103 -7.59 -10.31 -9.32
CA ALA A 103 -7.86 -11.75 -9.32
C ALA A 103 -6.81 -12.54 -10.14
N THR A 104 -6.08 -11.85 -11.03
CA THR A 104 -5.01 -12.40 -11.86
C THR A 104 -3.80 -11.47 -11.88
N PRO A 105 -2.58 -11.98 -12.20
CA PRO A 105 -1.42 -11.12 -12.42
C PRO A 105 -1.63 -10.04 -13.47
N ALA A 106 -2.43 -10.31 -14.51
CA ALA A 106 -2.79 -9.34 -15.53
C ALA A 106 -3.63 -8.18 -14.96
N GLU A 107 -4.62 -8.49 -14.12
CA GLU A 107 -5.42 -7.47 -13.44
C GLU A 107 -4.57 -6.66 -12.45
N THR A 108 -3.68 -7.32 -11.71
CA THR A 108 -2.72 -6.63 -10.82
C THR A 108 -1.84 -5.65 -11.60
N ALA A 109 -1.27 -6.11 -12.72
CA ALA A 109 -0.42 -5.28 -13.58
C ALA A 109 -1.19 -4.07 -14.17
N ALA A 110 -2.43 -4.29 -14.61
CA ALA A 110 -3.30 -3.24 -15.11
C ALA A 110 -3.64 -2.19 -14.04
N LYS A 111 -3.91 -2.62 -12.80
CA LYS A 111 -4.14 -1.71 -11.67
C LYS A 111 -2.90 -0.88 -11.35
N ILE A 112 -1.72 -1.50 -11.34
CA ILE A 112 -0.44 -0.81 -11.07
C ILE A 112 -0.20 0.31 -12.09
N VAL A 113 -0.24 -0.02 -13.39
CA VAL A 113 0.10 0.99 -14.43
C VAL A 113 -0.90 2.14 -14.42
N LYS A 114 -2.19 1.84 -14.21
CA LYS A 114 -3.24 2.85 -14.09
C LYS A 114 -3.02 3.76 -12.87
N TYR A 115 -2.83 3.18 -11.69
CA TYR A 115 -2.59 3.93 -10.47
C TYR A 115 -1.35 4.81 -10.59
N TYR A 116 -0.26 4.28 -11.16
CA TYR A 116 0.98 5.02 -11.33
C TYR A 116 0.76 6.27 -12.19
N HIS A 117 0.10 6.13 -13.34
CA HIS A 117 -0.26 7.25 -14.21
C HIS A 117 -1.17 8.28 -13.52
N GLU A 118 -2.16 7.83 -12.74
CA GLU A 118 -3.08 8.73 -12.02
C GLU A 118 -2.40 9.53 -10.90
N THR A 119 -1.26 9.05 -10.40
CA THR A 119 -0.55 9.65 -9.26
C THR A 119 0.77 10.34 -9.62
N HIS A 120 1.26 10.17 -10.85
CA HIS A 120 2.52 10.74 -11.33
C HIS A 120 2.29 11.64 -12.53
N ILE A 121 2.96 12.79 -12.56
CA ILE A 121 2.82 13.78 -13.64
C ILE A 121 3.90 13.53 -14.67
N TYR A 122 3.50 13.32 -15.92
CA TYR A 122 4.41 13.31 -17.06
C TYR A 122 4.97 14.71 -17.30
N SER A 123 6.29 14.87 -17.19
CA SER A 123 6.98 16.11 -17.57
C SER A 123 7.50 15.96 -18.99
N ALA A 124 7.01 16.77 -19.93
CA ALA A 124 7.53 16.75 -21.31
C ALA A 124 8.92 17.39 -21.45
N TYR A 125 9.52 17.89 -20.36
CA TYR A 125 10.78 18.62 -20.39
C TYR A 125 12.03 17.74 -20.35
N ASP A 126 11.92 16.48 -19.92
CA ASP A 126 13.07 15.56 -19.83
C ASP A 126 12.96 14.48 -20.91
N LEU A 127 14.09 14.18 -21.55
CA LEU A 127 14.19 13.31 -22.73
C LEU A 127 13.85 11.84 -22.40
N PHE A 128 13.86 11.48 -21.11
CA PHE A 128 13.75 10.10 -20.63
C PHE A 128 12.60 9.87 -19.63
N VAL A 129 11.58 10.73 -19.60
CA VAL A 129 10.47 10.56 -18.64
C VAL A 129 9.74 9.22 -18.79
N CYS A 130 9.55 8.73 -20.03
CA CYS A 130 8.98 7.40 -20.25
C CYS A 130 9.83 6.27 -19.62
N SER A 131 11.17 6.42 -19.62
CA SER A 131 12.09 5.45 -19.02
C SER A 131 11.99 5.42 -17.50
N ASP A 132 11.88 6.58 -16.86
CA ASP A 132 11.73 6.66 -15.40
C ASP A 132 10.37 6.08 -14.97
N MET A 133 9.30 6.41 -15.70
CA MET A 133 7.99 5.81 -15.44
C MET A 133 7.97 4.29 -15.64
N ALA A 134 8.62 3.80 -16.70
CA ALA A 134 8.77 2.37 -16.92
C ALA A 134 9.58 1.69 -15.79
N ALA A 135 10.67 2.31 -15.34
CA ALA A 135 11.48 1.81 -14.23
C ALA A 135 10.69 1.72 -12.91
N GLU A 136 9.85 2.71 -12.60
CA GLU A 136 9.05 2.71 -11.39
C GLU A 136 7.91 1.69 -11.43
N VAL A 137 7.17 1.60 -12.55
CA VAL A 137 6.14 0.55 -12.74
C VAL A 137 6.77 -0.85 -12.68
N TRP A 138 7.97 -1.04 -13.25
CA TRP A 138 8.71 -2.29 -13.14
C TRP A 138 8.97 -2.66 -11.67
N ASN A 139 9.42 -1.71 -10.83
CA ASN A 139 9.65 -1.96 -9.40
C ASN A 139 8.36 -2.33 -8.67
N MET A 140 7.25 -1.67 -9.00
CA MET A 140 5.93 -1.97 -8.41
C MET A 140 5.46 -3.39 -8.75
N LEU A 141 5.67 -3.85 -9.99
CA LEU A 141 5.35 -5.23 -10.39
C LEU A 141 6.19 -6.25 -9.63
N LYS A 142 7.51 -6.00 -9.52
CA LYS A 142 8.41 -6.88 -8.77
C LYS A 142 8.03 -6.98 -7.29
N ALA A 143 7.55 -5.89 -6.69
CA ALA A 143 7.05 -5.89 -5.32
C ALA A 143 5.80 -6.77 -5.14
N GLN A 144 4.99 -6.94 -6.20
CA GLN A 144 3.84 -7.86 -6.24
C GLN A 144 4.22 -9.29 -6.68
N GLY A 145 5.51 -9.60 -6.85
CA GLY A 145 5.97 -10.92 -7.29
C GLY A 145 5.74 -11.19 -8.78
N ILE A 146 5.44 -10.17 -9.58
CA ILE A 146 5.25 -10.28 -11.04
C ILE A 146 6.61 -10.05 -11.72
N SER A 147 7.04 -11.04 -12.51
CA SER A 147 8.22 -10.89 -13.37
C SER A 147 7.93 -9.85 -14.47
N ALA A 148 8.90 -9.01 -14.77
CA ALA A 148 8.75 -7.96 -15.78
C ALA A 148 10.11 -7.64 -16.40
N ILE A 149 10.07 -7.10 -17.62
CA ILE A 149 11.20 -6.50 -18.32
C ILE A 149 10.82 -5.09 -18.76
N VAL A 150 11.81 -4.20 -18.86
CA VAL A 150 11.60 -2.88 -19.45
C VAL A 150 11.92 -2.97 -20.93
N ALA A 151 11.04 -2.45 -21.77
CA ALA A 151 11.22 -2.45 -23.22
C ALA A 151 11.40 -1.03 -23.74
N VAL A 152 12.18 -0.89 -24.81
CA VAL A 152 12.37 0.35 -25.57
C VAL A 152 12.20 0.09 -27.05
N GLY A 153 11.70 1.11 -27.75
CA GLY A 153 11.47 1.06 -29.20
C GLY A 153 10.72 2.29 -29.69
N ASP A 154 10.09 2.14 -30.85
CA ASP A 154 9.18 3.12 -31.45
C ASP A 154 7.80 2.44 -31.58
N ILE A 155 6.76 3.10 -31.08
CA ILE A 155 5.40 2.58 -30.99
C ILE A 155 4.52 2.95 -32.18
N ASP A 156 5.01 3.82 -33.06
CA ASP A 156 4.32 4.31 -34.26
C ASP A 156 4.89 3.67 -35.53
N THR A 157 6.20 3.39 -35.56
CA THR A 157 6.93 2.89 -36.73
C THR A 157 7.89 1.75 -36.37
N PRO A 158 7.98 0.67 -37.18
CA PRO A 158 9.01 -0.34 -36.99
C PRO A 158 10.42 0.22 -37.20
N ILE A 159 11.29 0.03 -36.21
CA ILE A 159 12.70 0.41 -36.26
C ILE A 159 13.62 -0.81 -36.21
N THR A 160 14.81 -0.67 -36.79
CA THR A 160 15.84 -1.75 -36.84
C THR A 160 17.07 -1.43 -36.02
N ASP A 161 17.19 -0.20 -35.52
CA ASP A 161 18.31 0.26 -34.72
C ASP A 161 17.81 0.84 -33.40
N ILE A 162 18.37 0.36 -32.29
CA ILE A 162 17.97 0.74 -30.93
C ILE A 162 18.15 2.24 -30.68
N ILE A 163 19.09 2.89 -31.37
CA ILE A 163 19.33 4.33 -31.23
C ILE A 163 18.16 5.19 -31.73
N LEU A 164 17.24 4.59 -32.51
CA LEU A 164 16.03 5.24 -32.99
C LEU A 164 14.84 5.09 -32.02
N SER A 165 15.02 4.37 -30.91
CA SER A 165 13.96 4.20 -29.90
C SER A 165 13.65 5.55 -29.25
N ASP A 166 12.36 5.88 -29.19
CA ASP A 166 11.84 7.13 -28.61
C ASP A 166 10.87 6.88 -27.44
N HIS A 167 10.48 5.63 -27.21
CA HIS A 167 9.55 5.25 -26.16
C HIS A 167 10.08 4.11 -25.30
N ALA A 168 9.64 4.09 -24.03
CA ALA A 168 9.93 3.05 -23.07
C ALA A 168 8.66 2.61 -22.35
N TRP A 169 8.48 1.30 -22.16
CA TRP A 169 7.31 0.70 -21.54
C TRP A 169 7.70 -0.57 -20.77
N VAL A 170 6.73 -1.24 -20.15
CA VAL A 170 6.97 -2.47 -19.39
C VAL A 170 6.24 -3.65 -20.01
N LEU A 171 6.90 -4.80 -20.08
CA LEU A 171 6.27 -6.09 -20.39
C LEU A 171 6.21 -6.91 -19.10
N ALA A 172 4.99 -7.10 -18.57
CA ALA A 172 4.75 -7.92 -17.38
C ALA A 172 4.43 -9.36 -17.77
N GLU A 173 5.13 -10.34 -17.19
CA GLU A 173 4.85 -11.76 -17.39
C GLU A 173 3.64 -12.18 -16.54
N VAL A 174 2.48 -12.29 -17.18
CA VAL A 174 1.20 -12.57 -16.50
C VAL A 174 0.87 -14.06 -16.39
N ALA A 175 1.57 -14.87 -17.17
CA ALA A 175 1.66 -16.32 -17.08
C ALA A 175 3.01 -16.75 -17.70
N PRO A 176 3.51 -17.98 -17.47
CA PRO A 176 4.81 -18.40 -18.00
C PRO A 176 4.94 -18.17 -19.52
N GLY A 177 5.87 -17.28 -19.90
CA GLY A 177 6.12 -16.88 -21.29
C GLY A 177 5.05 -16.00 -21.94
N GLN A 178 4.02 -15.59 -21.20
CA GLN A 178 2.96 -14.69 -21.68
C GLN A 178 3.14 -13.30 -21.08
N TYR A 179 3.45 -12.35 -21.95
CA TYR A 179 3.67 -10.96 -21.56
C TYR A 179 2.46 -10.07 -21.85
N LEU A 180 2.27 -9.08 -21.00
CA LEU A 180 1.29 -8.00 -21.15
C LEU A 180 2.03 -6.66 -21.19
N ALA A 181 1.83 -5.91 -22.27
CA ALA A 181 2.41 -4.58 -22.40
C ALA A 181 1.65 -3.53 -21.59
N LEU A 182 2.41 -2.75 -20.83
CA LEU A 182 1.94 -1.67 -19.98
C LEU A 182 2.53 -0.35 -20.49
N GLU A 183 1.68 0.47 -21.09
CA GLU A 183 2.01 1.86 -21.42
C GLU A 183 1.92 2.67 -20.13
N THR A 184 3.08 3.03 -19.58
CA THR A 184 3.24 3.73 -18.30
C THR A 184 2.92 5.22 -18.36
N THR A 185 3.22 5.87 -19.48
CA THR A 185 2.88 7.27 -19.78
C THR A 185 1.38 7.47 -19.94
N GLY A 186 0.69 6.52 -20.58
CA GLY A 186 -0.76 6.52 -20.83
C GLY A 186 -1.60 5.76 -19.79
N GLY A 187 -0.96 5.12 -18.81
CA GLY A 187 -1.64 4.45 -17.70
C GLY A 187 -2.49 3.25 -18.10
N ARG A 188 -2.14 2.54 -19.17
CA ARG A 188 -3.02 1.54 -19.77
C ARG A 188 -2.27 0.29 -20.24
N VAL A 189 -3.03 -0.78 -20.36
CA VAL A 189 -2.59 -2.02 -21.01
C VAL A 189 -2.72 -1.86 -22.53
N VAL A 190 -1.77 -2.42 -23.27
CA VAL A 190 -1.83 -2.49 -24.74
C VAL A 190 -1.80 -3.95 -25.18
N LEU A 191 -2.85 -4.39 -25.88
CA LEU A 191 -2.93 -5.76 -26.37
C LEU A 191 -2.16 -5.92 -27.68
N LYS A 192 -1.58 -7.09 -27.95
CA LYS A 192 -0.80 -7.34 -29.16
C LYS A 192 -1.60 -7.13 -30.46
N ASN A 193 -2.91 -7.37 -30.44
CA ASN A 193 -3.81 -7.12 -31.57
C ASN A 193 -4.22 -5.64 -31.71
N GLU A 194 -4.01 -4.83 -30.68
CA GLU A 194 -4.23 -3.38 -30.70
C GLU A 194 -3.00 -2.68 -31.29
N ASN A 195 -1.82 -2.94 -30.74
CA ASN A 195 -0.56 -2.48 -31.28
C ASN A 195 0.55 -3.50 -31.03
N GLY A 196 0.99 -4.18 -32.09
CA GLY A 196 2.03 -5.20 -32.03
C GLY A 196 3.45 -4.65 -31.80
N LEU A 197 3.66 -3.34 -31.92
CA LEU A 197 4.98 -2.70 -31.73
C LEU A 197 5.42 -2.71 -30.26
N TYR A 198 4.47 -2.70 -29.32
CA TYR A 198 4.76 -2.90 -27.88
C TYR A 198 5.35 -4.27 -27.53
N TYR A 199 5.35 -5.22 -28.46
CA TYR A 199 5.87 -6.57 -28.27
C TYR A 199 7.10 -6.82 -29.14
N ARG A 200 7.84 -5.75 -29.49
CA ARG A 200 9.07 -5.75 -30.30
C ARG A 200 10.03 -4.70 -29.77
N GLY A 201 11.24 -4.65 -30.33
CA GLY A 201 12.26 -3.68 -29.96
C GLY A 201 13.33 -4.34 -29.11
N TRP A 202 13.75 -3.66 -28.05
CA TRP A 202 14.81 -4.15 -27.16
C TRP A 202 14.34 -4.14 -25.71
N SER A 203 14.81 -5.10 -24.93
CA SER A 203 14.48 -5.23 -23.52
C SER A 203 15.71 -5.18 -22.62
N PHE A 204 15.46 -4.74 -21.40
CA PHE A 204 16.38 -4.72 -20.26
C PHE A 204 15.75 -5.48 -19.11
N ASP A 205 16.55 -6.26 -18.40
CA ASP A 205 16.08 -7.09 -17.28
C ASP A 205 15.89 -6.26 -16.01
N SER A 206 16.48 -5.06 -15.96
CA SER A 206 16.36 -4.16 -14.82
C SER A 206 16.38 -2.67 -15.18
N PRO A 207 15.81 -1.80 -14.32
CA PRO A 207 15.98 -0.36 -14.42
C PRO A 207 17.43 0.12 -14.42
N ALA A 208 18.35 -0.64 -13.81
CA ALA A 208 19.76 -0.27 -13.78
C ALA A 208 20.41 -0.38 -15.17
N GLU A 209 20.06 -1.41 -15.94
CA GLU A 209 20.52 -1.59 -17.32
C GLU A 209 19.92 -0.54 -18.25
N LEU A 210 18.61 -0.25 -18.11
CA LEU A 210 17.96 0.86 -18.83
C LEU A 210 18.66 2.20 -18.55
N LYS A 211 18.99 2.49 -17.29
CA LYS A 211 19.71 3.72 -16.92
C LYS A 211 21.12 3.77 -17.54
N ASP A 212 21.82 2.64 -17.62
CA ASP A 212 23.11 2.61 -18.30
C ASP A 212 22.97 2.81 -19.81
N TYR A 213 21.95 2.22 -20.42
CA TYR A 213 21.58 2.47 -21.81
C TYR A 213 21.29 3.95 -22.08
N ASN A 214 20.40 4.58 -21.31
CA ASN A 214 20.03 6.00 -21.48
C ASN A 214 21.26 6.92 -21.38
N ARG A 215 22.16 6.66 -20.43
CA ARG A 215 23.43 7.38 -20.31
C ARG A 215 24.31 7.23 -21.55
N LYS A 216 24.44 6.02 -22.10
CA LYS A 216 25.25 5.78 -23.31
C LYS A 216 24.63 6.41 -24.55
N ILE A 217 23.31 6.39 -24.69
CA ILE A 217 22.60 7.06 -25.79
C ILE A 217 22.78 8.57 -25.71
N TRP A 218 22.64 9.15 -24.51
CA TRP A 218 22.91 10.58 -24.30
C TRP A 218 24.34 10.95 -24.71
N GLU A 219 25.33 10.16 -24.27
CA GLU A 219 26.73 10.38 -24.66
C GLU A 219 26.94 10.21 -26.17
N TYR A 220 26.33 9.19 -26.77
CA TYR A 220 26.38 8.94 -28.20
C TYR A 220 25.86 10.16 -28.99
N ASN A 221 24.70 10.70 -28.61
CA ASN A 221 24.08 11.85 -29.28
C ASN A 221 24.95 13.12 -29.18
N ILE A 222 25.57 13.35 -28.02
CA ILE A 222 26.54 14.45 -27.86
C ILE A 222 27.74 14.27 -28.77
N ARG A 223 28.31 13.06 -28.83
CA ARG A 223 29.49 12.78 -29.66
C ARG A 223 29.19 12.84 -31.15
N VAL A 224 28.00 12.43 -31.58
CA VAL A 224 27.54 12.62 -32.96
C VAL A 224 27.51 14.11 -33.33
N THR A 225 26.97 14.95 -32.44
CA THR A 225 26.94 16.40 -32.63
C THR A 225 28.35 16.98 -32.75
N LEU A 226 29.24 16.61 -31.83
CA LEU A 226 30.64 17.06 -31.84
C LEU A 226 31.38 16.59 -33.10
N ARG A 227 31.24 15.32 -33.49
CA ARG A 227 31.84 14.78 -34.72
C ARG A 227 31.39 15.55 -35.96
N ASN A 228 30.11 15.90 -36.05
CA ASN A 228 29.56 16.65 -37.18
C ASN A 228 30.12 18.08 -37.22
N GLN A 229 30.22 18.75 -36.07
CA GLN A 229 30.86 20.07 -35.96
C GLN A 229 32.35 20.02 -36.36
N LEU A 230 33.10 19.02 -35.90
CA LEU A 230 34.50 18.82 -36.29
C LEU A 230 34.65 18.62 -37.80
N ALA A 231 33.72 17.88 -38.44
CA ALA A 231 33.72 17.69 -39.88
C ALA A 231 33.47 19.00 -40.64
N GLU A 232 32.53 19.83 -40.16
CA GLU A 232 32.24 21.14 -40.74
C GLU A 232 33.45 22.09 -40.62
N GLU A 233 34.05 22.17 -39.45
CA GLU A 233 35.24 23.01 -39.21
C GLU A 233 36.46 22.51 -40.00
N ALA A 234 36.62 21.19 -40.15
CA ALA A 234 37.65 20.64 -41.02
C ALA A 234 37.44 21.08 -42.47
N ASN A 235 36.21 21.00 -42.99
CA ASN A 235 35.91 21.47 -44.35
C ASN A 235 36.25 22.95 -44.52
N LYS A 236 35.89 23.81 -43.56
CA LYS A 236 36.25 25.24 -43.58
C LYS A 236 37.77 25.46 -43.59
N ALA A 237 38.52 24.73 -42.77
CA ALA A 237 39.97 24.82 -42.75
C ALA A 237 40.59 24.36 -44.09
N GLY A 238 40.04 23.31 -44.70
CA GLY A 238 40.43 22.85 -46.03
C GLY A 238 40.17 23.91 -47.11
N ASP A 239 39.01 24.57 -47.07
CA ASP A 239 38.68 25.65 -48.01
C ASP A 239 39.60 26.86 -47.83
N LEU A 240 39.90 27.25 -46.59
CA LEU A 240 40.84 28.34 -46.31
C LEU A 240 42.27 28.00 -46.78
N HIS A 241 42.71 26.76 -46.60
CA HIS A 241 43.98 26.28 -47.15
C HIS A 241 44.02 26.41 -48.68
N ASN A 242 43.00 25.89 -49.36
CA ASN A 242 42.93 25.84 -50.82
C ASN A 242 42.84 27.24 -51.46
N ASN A 243 42.28 28.22 -50.76
CA ASN A 243 42.07 29.59 -51.26
C ASN A 243 43.11 30.59 -50.75
N SER A 244 44.08 30.17 -49.93
CA SER A 244 45.10 31.08 -49.40
C SER A 244 46.07 31.52 -50.49
N SER A 245 46.30 32.84 -50.59
CA SER A 245 47.35 33.41 -51.45
C SER A 245 48.74 33.42 -50.80
N ASN A 246 48.83 33.05 -49.52
CA ASN A 246 50.06 33.06 -48.74
C ASN A 246 50.40 31.64 -48.25
N GLN A 247 51.59 31.13 -48.61
CA GLN A 247 52.01 29.78 -48.25
C GLN A 247 52.05 29.55 -46.73
N SER A 248 52.51 30.53 -45.95
CA SER A 248 52.58 30.42 -44.49
C SER A 248 51.19 30.31 -43.85
N GLU A 249 50.19 31.02 -44.39
CA GLU A 249 48.79 30.89 -43.96
C GLU A 249 48.20 29.56 -44.41
N ALA A 250 48.48 29.14 -45.66
CA ALA A 250 48.05 27.85 -46.17
C ALA A 250 48.56 26.70 -45.29
N ASP A 251 49.85 26.72 -44.93
CA ASP A 251 50.46 25.70 -44.06
C ASP A 251 49.80 25.69 -42.66
N THR A 252 49.45 26.86 -42.13
CA THR A 252 48.72 26.98 -40.86
C THR A 252 47.35 26.31 -40.94
N TYR A 253 46.59 26.57 -42.00
CA TYR A 253 45.28 25.94 -42.21
C TYR A 253 45.38 24.43 -42.43
N LEU A 254 46.42 23.95 -43.11
CA LEU A 254 46.67 22.51 -43.28
C LEU A 254 46.94 21.81 -41.95
N VAL A 255 47.72 22.44 -41.06
CA VAL A 255 47.95 21.92 -39.70
C VAL A 255 46.65 21.86 -38.91
N LEU A 256 45.81 22.90 -38.99
CA LEU A 256 44.51 22.92 -38.32
C LEU A 256 43.58 21.82 -38.88
N TYR A 257 43.47 21.70 -40.20
CA TYR A 257 42.70 20.66 -40.88
C TYR A 257 43.10 19.27 -40.39
N ASN A 258 44.39 18.95 -40.42
CA ASN A 258 44.90 17.64 -39.99
C ASN A 258 44.56 17.33 -38.51
N LYS A 259 44.62 18.34 -37.62
CA LYS A 259 44.21 18.18 -36.22
C LYS A 259 42.72 17.92 -36.07
N LEU A 260 41.88 18.64 -36.81
CA LEU A 260 40.42 18.44 -36.77
C LEU A 260 40.02 17.07 -37.31
N ILE A 261 40.67 16.60 -38.38
CA ILE A 261 40.48 15.24 -38.89
C ILE A 261 40.88 14.18 -37.87
N ALA A 262 42.03 14.34 -37.20
CA ALA A 262 42.45 13.42 -36.15
C ALA A 262 41.41 13.35 -35.00
N LEU A 263 40.94 14.51 -34.50
CA LEU A 263 39.91 14.56 -33.47
C LEU A 263 38.59 13.91 -33.92
N LYS A 264 38.21 14.10 -35.19
CA LYS A 264 37.02 13.45 -35.77
C LYS A 264 37.15 11.93 -35.75
N VAL A 265 38.31 11.39 -36.12
CA VAL A 265 38.60 9.94 -36.08
C VAL A 265 38.54 9.40 -34.65
N ASP A 266 39.04 10.16 -33.67
CA ASP A 266 38.93 9.80 -32.25
C ASP A 266 37.45 9.73 -31.80
N GLN A 267 36.61 10.69 -32.22
CA GLN A 267 35.17 10.63 -31.93
C GLN A 267 34.49 9.44 -32.59
N GLU A 268 34.84 9.10 -33.84
CA GLU A 268 34.31 7.91 -34.52
C GLU A 268 34.68 6.61 -33.79
N THR A 269 35.91 6.53 -33.29
CA THR A 269 36.36 5.38 -32.48
C THR A 269 35.55 5.28 -31.18
N ALA A 270 35.34 6.39 -30.48
CA ALA A 270 34.53 6.42 -29.26
C ALA A 270 33.05 6.07 -29.52
N LEU A 271 32.47 6.57 -30.61
CA LEU A 271 31.11 6.25 -31.03
C LEU A 271 30.94 4.74 -31.29
N ASN A 272 31.91 4.12 -31.97
CA ASN A 272 31.90 2.67 -32.22
C ASN A 272 31.98 1.87 -30.91
N GLN A 273 32.76 2.33 -29.93
CA GLN A 273 32.83 1.71 -28.60
C GLN A 273 31.50 1.84 -27.84
N LEU A 274 30.86 3.02 -27.87
CA LEU A 274 29.55 3.23 -27.27
C LEU A 274 28.48 2.35 -27.90
N MET A 275 28.45 2.28 -29.23
CA MET A 275 27.48 1.45 -29.95
C MET A 275 27.64 -0.04 -29.56
N ASN A 276 28.88 -0.53 -29.53
CA ASN A 276 29.16 -1.88 -29.04
C ASN A 276 28.71 -2.11 -27.59
N GLY A 277 28.78 -1.08 -26.73
CA GLY A 277 28.28 -1.15 -25.36
C GLY A 277 26.75 -1.21 -25.30
N ILE A 278 26.07 -0.34 -26.06
CA ILE A 278 24.61 -0.28 -26.17
C ILE A 278 24.04 -1.62 -26.66
N THR A 279 24.58 -2.18 -27.74
CA THR A 279 24.10 -3.45 -28.30
C THR A 279 24.27 -4.64 -27.35
N ARG A 280 25.21 -4.57 -26.41
CA ARG A 280 25.40 -5.64 -25.41
C ARG A 280 24.44 -5.56 -24.23
N LEU A 281 23.87 -4.39 -23.95
CA LEU A 281 22.97 -4.19 -22.81
C LEU A 281 21.55 -4.69 -23.07
N ALA A 282 21.14 -4.71 -24.34
CA ALA A 282 19.74 -4.90 -24.68
C ALA A 282 19.51 -6.22 -25.42
N ALA A 283 18.53 -7.00 -24.99
CA ALA A 283 18.09 -8.19 -25.70
C ALA A 283 17.02 -7.81 -26.73
N VAL A 284 17.04 -8.42 -27.92
CA VAL A 284 16.01 -8.17 -28.94
C VAL A 284 14.73 -8.91 -28.55
N ILE A 285 13.61 -8.19 -28.52
CA ILE A 285 12.27 -8.78 -28.39
C ILE A 285 11.82 -9.22 -29.78
N GLN A 286 11.52 -10.51 -29.93
CA GLN A 286 11.06 -11.12 -31.20
C GLN A 286 9.53 -11.21 -31.29
#